data_AF-A0A140GQW6-F1
#
_entry.id   AF-A0A140GQW6-F1
#
_cell.length_a   1.000
_cell.length_b   1.000
_cell.length_c   1.000
_cell.angle_alpha   90.00
_cell.angle_beta   90.00
_cell.angle_gamma   90.00
#
_symmetry.space_group_name_H-M   'P 1'
#
loop_
_entity.id
_entity.type
_entity.pdbx_description
1 polymer ?
#
loop_
_entity_poly.entity_id
_entity_poly.type
_entity_poly.pdbx_seq_one_letter_code
_entity_poly.pdbx_strand_id
1 'polypeptide(L)'
;MIIKLDKLSDIFNKYNYFLTDTKNTCEIDCFVRKYMEEKKVKIKTLAENTGISRQTLYLIAQGEINPGIDYCLKISEALNVPVNELFKLNENSWCKPVKIDGLSCFLDFKYLEIIDFNERKSRVKKEKDLFYDSRDKVTLTKEEYENLKEKFLEENFKDVLIQTKKEYPCKSEKSINKLAKDNLLLKFNDRYFDRFQKLAEKLHK
;
A
#
# COMPACT_ATOMS: atom_id res chain seq x y z
N MET A 1 13.07 20.53 -14.46
CA MET A 1 13.15 21.57 -13.41
C MET A 1 12.98 20.89 -12.06
N ILE A 2 13.89 21.15 -11.12
CA ILE A 2 13.85 20.62 -9.76
C ILE A 2 14.05 21.80 -8.82
N ILE A 3 13.13 22.00 -7.89
CA ILE A 3 13.21 23.05 -6.85
C ILE A 3 13.22 22.36 -5.50
N LYS A 4 14.31 22.52 -4.72
CA LYS A 4 14.42 21.99 -3.35
C LYS A 4 13.73 22.88 -2.33
N LEU A 5 13.13 22.26 -1.32
CA LEU A 5 12.37 22.93 -0.28
C LEU A 5 12.97 22.56 1.08
N ASP A 6 13.35 23.57 1.87
CA ASP A 6 13.98 23.34 3.18
C ASP A 6 12.92 22.98 4.25
N LYS A 7 11.72 23.58 4.19
CA LYS A 7 10.57 23.22 5.02
C LYS A 7 9.25 23.38 4.25
N LEU A 8 8.25 22.57 4.63
CA LEU A 8 6.89 22.66 4.09
C LEU A 8 6.24 24.03 4.37
N SER A 9 6.57 24.66 5.50
CA SER A 9 6.12 26.01 5.85
C SER A 9 6.55 27.06 4.83
N ASP A 10 7.73 26.88 4.25
CA ASP A 10 8.32 27.87 3.33
C ASP A 10 7.57 27.88 2.00
N ILE A 11 6.98 26.74 1.62
CA ILE A 11 6.12 26.59 0.43
C ILE A 11 4.81 27.35 0.62
N PHE A 12 4.12 27.12 1.74
CA PHE A 12 2.83 27.75 2.02
C PHE A 12 2.96 29.27 2.08
N ASN A 13 4.03 29.76 2.71
CA ASN A 13 4.30 31.19 2.83
C ASN A 13 4.78 31.83 1.52
N LYS A 14 5.69 31.18 0.77
CA LYS A 14 6.27 31.77 -0.46
C LYS A 14 5.29 31.86 -1.62
N TYR A 15 4.37 30.90 -1.72
CA TYR A 15 3.49 30.77 -2.89
C TYR A 15 2.01 30.97 -2.56
N ASN A 16 1.71 31.45 -1.34
CA ASN A 16 0.35 31.76 -0.88
C ASN A 16 -0.64 30.62 -1.13
N TYR A 17 -0.22 29.39 -0.79
CA TYR A 17 -1.03 28.20 -1.01
C TYR A 17 -2.08 28.05 0.11
N PHE A 18 -3.30 27.72 -0.28
CA PHE A 18 -4.39 27.32 0.62
C PHE A 18 -4.65 25.82 0.41
N LEU A 19 -4.90 25.07 1.48
CA LEU A 19 -5.35 23.68 1.35
C LEU A 19 -6.74 23.70 0.71
N THR A 20 -6.82 23.28 -0.54
CA THR A 20 -8.10 23.13 -1.24
C THR A 20 -8.51 21.67 -1.19
N ASP A 21 -9.78 21.43 -0.90
CA ASP A 21 -10.40 20.12 -0.91
C ASP A 21 -10.70 19.71 -2.37
N THR A 22 -9.65 19.48 -3.16
CA THR A 22 -9.81 19.08 -4.56
C THR A 22 -10.05 17.59 -4.66
N LYS A 23 -11.15 17.24 -5.36
CA LYS A 23 -11.56 15.92 -5.84
C LYS A 23 -10.44 14.88 -5.92
N ASN A 24 -10.72 13.73 -5.30
CA ASN A 24 -10.05 12.43 -5.38
C ASN A 24 -9.11 12.28 -6.58
N THR A 25 -7.85 12.65 -6.40
CA THR A 25 -6.77 11.90 -7.03
C THR A 25 -6.78 10.52 -6.38
N CYS A 26 -6.89 9.46 -7.19
CA CYS A 26 -6.77 8.07 -6.73
C CYS A 26 -5.32 7.84 -6.27
N GLU A 27 -5.01 8.30 -5.07
CA GLU A 27 -3.77 8.05 -4.33
C GLU A 27 -3.75 6.60 -3.82
N ILE A 28 -4.91 5.95 -3.78
CA ILE A 28 -5.07 4.61 -3.27
C ILE A 28 -5.60 3.72 -4.38
N ASP A 29 -4.90 2.62 -4.64
CA ASP A 29 -5.41 1.51 -5.44
C ASP A 29 -6.39 0.68 -4.60
N CYS A 30 -7.58 0.44 -5.15
CA CYS A 30 -8.64 -0.31 -4.50
C CYS A 30 -8.78 -1.72 -5.08
N PHE A 31 -8.68 -2.73 -4.23
CA PHE A 31 -8.79 -4.15 -4.56
C PHE A 31 -10.09 -4.79 -4.07
N VAL A 32 -11.05 -4.01 -3.55
CA VAL A 32 -12.32 -4.50 -3.02
C VAL A 32 -13.06 -5.39 -4.03
N ARG A 33 -13.17 -4.95 -5.29
CA ARG A 33 -13.84 -5.73 -6.35
C ARG A 33 -13.19 -7.10 -6.56
N LYS A 34 -11.86 -7.15 -6.61
CA LYS A 34 -11.10 -8.40 -6.77
C LYS A 34 -11.44 -9.39 -5.66
N TYR A 35 -11.38 -8.96 -4.40
CA TYR A 35 -11.69 -9.85 -3.26
C TYR A 35 -13.18 -10.24 -3.19
N MET A 36 -14.08 -9.36 -3.63
CA MET A 36 -15.50 -9.71 -3.76
C MET A 36 -15.72 -10.84 -4.77
N GLU A 37 -15.05 -10.78 -5.93
CA GLU A 37 -15.13 -11.81 -6.97
C GLU A 37 -14.54 -13.15 -6.47
N GLU A 38 -13.38 -13.11 -5.81
CA GLU A 38 -12.74 -14.30 -5.21
C GLU A 38 -13.61 -14.96 -4.13
N LYS A 39 -14.25 -14.16 -3.27
CA LYS A 39 -15.12 -14.64 -2.19
C LYS A 39 -16.58 -14.83 -2.62
N LYS A 40 -16.91 -14.58 -3.91
CA LYS A 40 -18.27 -14.65 -4.47
C LYS A 40 -19.29 -13.80 -3.71
N VAL A 41 -18.86 -12.67 -3.16
CA VAL A 41 -19.70 -11.71 -2.43
C VAL A 41 -20.29 -10.70 -3.41
N LYS A 42 -21.61 -10.51 -3.37
CA LYS A 42 -22.30 -9.49 -4.18
C LYS A 42 -22.29 -8.13 -3.48
N ILE A 43 -22.34 -7.04 -4.26
CA ILE A 43 -22.44 -5.66 -3.72
C ILE A 43 -23.62 -5.50 -2.76
N LYS A 44 -24.76 -6.13 -3.06
CA LYS A 44 -25.93 -6.10 -2.18
C LYS A 44 -25.62 -6.66 -0.79
N THR A 45 -24.97 -7.83 -0.73
CA THR A 45 -24.59 -8.48 0.52
C THR A 45 -23.54 -7.66 1.27
N LEU A 46 -22.57 -7.08 0.56
CA LEU A 46 -21.58 -6.21 1.19
C LEU A 46 -22.23 -4.95 1.79
N ALA A 47 -23.22 -4.36 1.11
CA ALA A 47 -23.99 -3.23 1.62
C ALA A 47 -24.75 -3.57 2.91
N GLU A 48 -25.42 -4.73 2.93
CA GLU A 48 -26.13 -5.24 4.10
C GLU A 48 -25.18 -5.46 5.29
N ASN A 49 -24.00 -6.03 5.05
CA ASN A 49 -23.02 -6.33 6.10
C ASN A 49 -22.29 -5.09 6.63
N THR A 50 -22.11 -4.07 5.81
CA THR A 50 -21.34 -2.86 6.18
C THR A 50 -22.21 -1.68 6.59
N GLY A 51 -23.50 -1.69 6.24
CA GLY A 51 -24.39 -0.53 6.35
C GLY A 51 -24.07 0.60 5.37
N ILE A 52 -23.16 0.38 4.41
CA ILE A 52 -22.79 1.37 3.39
C ILE A 52 -23.73 1.23 2.20
N SER A 53 -24.11 2.35 1.58
CA SER A 53 -25.02 2.30 0.42
C SER A 53 -24.42 1.49 -0.74
N ARG A 54 -25.27 0.77 -1.49
CA ARG A 54 -24.85 -0.01 -2.66
C ARG A 54 -24.12 0.85 -3.71
N GLN A 55 -24.58 2.08 -3.91
CA GLN A 55 -23.97 3.03 -4.85
C GLN A 55 -22.57 3.41 -4.38
N THR A 56 -22.42 3.76 -3.10
CA THR A 56 -21.12 4.11 -2.51
C THR A 56 -20.14 2.94 -2.59
N LEU A 57 -20.56 1.74 -2.21
CA LEU A 57 -19.72 0.54 -2.34
C LEU A 57 -19.34 0.22 -3.78
N TYR A 58 -20.26 0.43 -4.73
CA TYR A 58 -19.95 0.26 -6.15
C TYR A 58 -18.84 1.22 -6.59
N LEU A 59 -18.97 2.52 -6.27
CA LEU A 59 -17.96 3.53 -6.60
C LEU A 59 -16.61 3.23 -5.93
N ILE A 60 -16.62 2.81 -4.66
CA ILE A 60 -15.40 2.37 -3.96
C ILE A 60 -14.79 1.18 -4.69
N ALA A 61 -15.58 0.16 -5.02
CA ALA A 61 -15.09 -1.06 -5.66
C ALA A 61 -14.54 -0.83 -7.08
N GLN A 62 -15.01 0.21 -7.79
CA GLN A 62 -14.41 0.65 -9.06
C GLN A 62 -13.19 1.58 -8.87
N GLY A 63 -12.88 1.99 -7.64
CA GLY A 63 -11.79 2.94 -7.34
C GLY A 63 -12.12 4.39 -7.72
N GLU A 64 -13.39 4.72 -7.96
CA GLU A 64 -13.84 6.06 -8.35
C GLU A 64 -13.85 7.05 -7.18
N ILE A 65 -13.96 6.54 -5.95
CA ILE A 65 -13.88 7.35 -4.73
C ILE A 65 -12.95 6.73 -3.70
N ASN A 66 -12.21 7.59 -3.00
CA ASN A 66 -11.43 7.19 -1.83
C ASN A 66 -12.38 7.07 -0.62
N PRO A 67 -12.58 5.86 -0.06
CA PRO A 67 -13.38 5.72 1.15
C PRO A 67 -12.72 6.38 2.36
N GLY A 68 -13.55 6.85 3.30
CA GLY A 68 -13.08 7.21 4.63
C GLY A 68 -12.55 5.98 5.39
N ILE A 69 -11.74 6.21 6.42
CA ILE A 69 -11.13 5.14 7.24
C ILE A 69 -12.21 4.22 7.83
N ASP A 70 -13.35 4.76 8.22
CA ASP A 70 -14.46 3.97 8.76
C ASP A 70 -15.03 2.98 7.73
N TYR A 71 -15.16 3.39 6.47
CA TYR A 71 -15.58 2.51 5.38
C TYR A 71 -14.52 1.46 5.06
N CYS A 72 -13.24 1.84 5.05
CA CYS A 72 -12.14 0.90 4.85
C CYS A 72 -12.19 -0.25 5.88
N LEU A 73 -12.35 0.09 7.16
CA LEU A 73 -12.42 -0.88 8.26
C LEU A 73 -13.67 -1.76 8.17
N LYS A 74 -14.85 -1.17 7.92
CA LYS A 74 -16.10 -1.94 7.76
C LYS A 74 -16.01 -2.94 6.61
N ILE A 75 -15.45 -2.53 5.47
CA ILE A 75 -15.29 -3.42 4.31
C ILE A 75 -14.28 -4.53 4.62
N SER A 76 -13.18 -4.21 5.31
CA SER A 76 -12.18 -5.18 5.77
C SER A 76 -12.78 -6.26 6.65
N GLU A 77 -13.55 -5.87 7.67
CA GLU A 77 -14.28 -6.79 8.55
C GLU A 77 -15.31 -7.63 7.78
N ALA A 78 -16.14 -7.00 6.95
CA ALA A 78 -17.20 -7.68 6.20
C ALA A 78 -16.66 -8.68 5.17
N LEU A 79 -15.49 -8.41 4.59
CA LEU A 79 -14.82 -9.32 3.67
C LEU A 79 -13.87 -10.28 4.38
N ASN A 80 -13.54 -10.09 5.66
CA ASN A 80 -12.44 -10.79 6.35
C ASN A 80 -11.14 -10.76 5.54
N VAL A 81 -10.71 -9.55 5.17
CA VAL A 81 -9.49 -9.27 4.41
C VAL A 81 -8.81 -8.06 5.05
N PRO A 82 -7.51 -8.10 5.36
CA PRO A 82 -6.80 -6.96 5.94
C PRO A 82 -6.96 -5.66 5.12
N VAL A 83 -7.11 -4.51 5.79
CA VAL A 83 -7.30 -3.20 5.12
C VAL A 83 -6.20 -2.90 4.10
N ASN A 84 -4.94 -3.21 4.46
CA ASN A 84 -3.75 -3.02 3.62
C ASN A 84 -3.68 -3.97 2.41
N GLU A 85 -4.51 -5.02 2.36
CA GLU A 85 -4.72 -5.82 1.16
C GLU A 85 -5.79 -5.22 0.25
N LEU A 86 -6.81 -4.60 0.83
CA LEU A 86 -7.93 -3.98 0.10
C LEU A 86 -7.58 -2.61 -0.48
N PHE A 87 -6.74 -1.84 0.20
CA PHE A 87 -6.42 -0.46 -0.12
C PHE A 87 -4.91 -0.26 -0.04
N LYS A 88 -4.27 0.10 -1.16
CA LYS A 88 -2.81 0.28 -1.22
C LYS A 88 -2.46 1.66 -1.74
N LEU A 89 -1.49 2.29 -1.09
CA LEU A 89 -0.87 3.50 -1.61
C LEU A 89 -0.21 3.18 -2.96
N ASN A 90 -0.44 4.04 -3.95
CA ASN A 90 0.25 3.97 -5.24
C ASN A 90 1.29 5.09 -5.38
N GLU A 91 1.96 5.14 -6.53
CA GLU A 91 2.97 6.16 -6.85
C GLU A 91 2.46 7.61 -6.78
N ASN A 92 1.16 7.84 -6.98
CA ASN A 92 0.55 9.17 -6.88
C ASN A 92 0.39 9.63 -5.43
N SER A 93 0.36 8.71 -4.45
CA SER A 93 0.19 9.06 -3.02
C SER A 93 1.21 10.07 -2.51
N TRP A 94 2.39 10.08 -3.14
CA TRP A 94 3.55 10.84 -2.69
C TRP A 94 3.78 12.12 -3.51
N CYS A 95 2.89 12.42 -4.46
CA CYS A 95 3.01 13.56 -5.34
C CYS A 95 1.70 14.35 -5.41
N LYS A 96 1.75 15.67 -5.24
CA LYS A 96 0.59 16.55 -5.53
C LYS A 96 0.85 17.38 -6.77
N PRO A 97 -0.10 17.48 -7.71
CA PRO A 97 0.02 18.41 -8.82
C PRO A 97 0.03 19.84 -8.27
N VAL A 98 0.97 20.66 -8.77
CA VAL A 98 1.11 22.08 -8.43
C VAL A 98 1.34 22.88 -9.71
N LYS A 99 0.88 24.12 -9.73
CA LYS A 99 1.16 25.04 -10.84
C LYS A 99 2.21 26.06 -10.42
N ILE A 100 3.31 26.13 -11.16
CA ILE A 100 4.34 27.15 -10.98
C ILE A 100 4.43 27.95 -12.27
N ASP A 101 4.18 29.26 -12.19
CA ASP A 101 4.28 30.18 -13.33
C ASP A 101 3.52 29.69 -14.58
N GLY A 102 2.35 29.08 -14.37
CA GLY A 102 1.52 28.50 -15.43
C GLY A 102 1.93 27.10 -15.91
N LEU A 103 3.09 26.58 -15.49
CA LEU A 103 3.55 25.23 -15.80
C LEU A 103 2.95 24.21 -14.82
N SER A 104 2.61 23.03 -15.34
CA SER A 104 2.15 21.89 -14.53
C SER A 104 3.35 21.13 -13.97
N CYS A 105 3.53 21.18 -12.65
CA CYS A 105 4.58 20.52 -11.91
C CYS A 105 3.97 19.60 -10.83
N PHE A 106 4.83 18.90 -10.08
CA PHE A 106 4.44 18.01 -8.99
C PHE A 106 5.28 18.31 -7.76
N LEU A 107 4.62 18.53 -6.61
CA LEU A 107 5.25 18.53 -5.30
C LEU A 107 5.46 17.08 -4.88
N ASP A 108 6.71 16.65 -4.89
CA ASP A 108 7.17 15.34 -4.42
C ASP A 108 7.41 15.42 -2.91
N PHE A 109 6.51 14.82 -2.14
CA PHE A 109 6.57 14.83 -0.68
C PHE A 109 7.72 14.01 -0.11
N LYS A 110 8.29 13.09 -0.89
CA LYS A 110 9.37 12.23 -0.43
C LYS A 110 10.67 13.01 -0.30
N TYR A 111 11.00 13.78 -1.33
CA TYR A 111 12.23 14.57 -1.37
C TYR A 111 12.00 16.03 -0.97
N LEU A 112 10.73 16.43 -0.77
CA LEU A 112 10.32 17.82 -0.58
C LEU A 112 10.83 18.68 -1.74
N GLU A 113 10.54 18.25 -2.95
CA GLU A 113 10.98 18.91 -4.18
C GLU A 113 9.80 19.18 -5.09
N ILE A 114 9.87 20.24 -5.88
CA ILE A 114 8.94 20.45 -6.99
C ILE A 114 9.62 20.00 -8.27
N ILE A 115 9.02 19.02 -8.94
CA ILE A 115 9.56 18.34 -10.12
C ILE A 115 8.60 18.47 -11.31
N ASP A 116 9.14 18.43 -12.52
CA ASP A 116 8.33 18.34 -13.74
C ASP A 116 7.90 16.89 -14.05
N PHE A 117 7.09 16.75 -15.10
CA PHE A 117 6.58 15.45 -15.54
C PHE A 117 7.69 14.46 -15.95
N ASN A 118 8.74 14.93 -16.62
CA ASN A 118 9.80 14.07 -17.13
C ASN A 118 10.64 13.51 -15.98
N GLU A 119 10.98 14.37 -15.02
CA GLU A 119 11.70 13.98 -13.82
C GLU A 119 10.88 13.00 -12.99
N ARG A 120 9.59 13.28 -12.79
CA ARG A 120 8.67 12.36 -12.12
C ARG A 120 8.65 10.98 -12.79
N LYS A 121 8.49 10.93 -14.12
CA LYS A 121 8.49 9.68 -14.89
C LYS A 121 9.80 8.90 -14.75
N SER A 122 10.93 9.61 -14.75
CA SER A 122 12.26 9.03 -14.52
C SER A 122 12.37 8.39 -13.13
N ARG A 123 11.93 9.11 -12.08
CA ARG A 123 11.93 8.62 -10.69
C ARG A 123 11.06 7.39 -10.51
N VAL A 124 9.81 7.44 -10.96
CA VAL A 124 8.89 6.30 -10.90
C VAL A 124 9.50 5.07 -11.57
N LYS A 125 10.10 5.23 -12.75
CA LYS A 125 10.76 4.12 -13.45
C LYS A 125 11.94 3.55 -12.68
N LYS A 126 12.77 4.40 -12.06
CA LYS A 126 13.93 3.99 -11.26
C LYS A 126 13.52 3.32 -9.95
N GLU A 127 12.39 3.72 -9.38
CA GLU A 127 11.97 3.31 -8.04
C GLU A 127 10.94 2.19 -7.99
N LYS A 128 10.37 1.79 -9.14
CA LYS A 128 9.34 0.76 -9.26
C LYS A 128 9.67 -0.58 -8.58
N ASP A 129 10.95 -0.94 -8.53
CA ASP A 129 11.43 -2.22 -8.03
C ASP A 129 12.27 -2.05 -6.76
N LEU A 130 11.96 -1.02 -5.96
CA LEU A 130 12.65 -0.74 -4.70
C LEU A 130 11.77 -1.13 -3.51
N PHE A 131 12.39 -1.89 -2.60
CA PHE A 131 11.80 -2.35 -1.36
C PHE A 131 12.42 -1.57 -0.20
N TYR A 132 11.74 -1.55 0.94
CA TYR A 132 12.21 -0.86 2.12
C TYR A 132 12.29 -1.81 3.30
N ASP A 133 13.47 -1.92 3.92
CA ASP A 133 13.63 -2.60 5.21
C ASP A 133 13.22 -1.64 6.33
N SER A 134 12.11 -1.95 6.98
CA SER A 134 11.58 -1.16 8.08
C SER A 134 12.44 -1.13 9.33
N ARG A 135 13.25 -2.17 9.57
CA ARG A 135 14.11 -2.28 10.75
C ARG A 135 15.35 -1.45 10.57
N ASP A 136 16.04 -1.64 9.46
CA ASP A 136 17.34 -1.03 9.20
C ASP A 136 17.22 0.33 8.47
N LYS A 137 16.00 0.69 8.04
CA LYS A 137 15.66 1.95 7.36
C LYS A 137 16.43 2.16 6.06
N VAL A 138 16.72 1.06 5.36
CA VAL A 138 17.44 1.07 4.08
C VAL A 138 16.51 0.69 2.94
N THR A 139 16.85 1.17 1.74
CA THR A 139 16.21 0.68 0.52
C THR A 139 16.99 -0.50 -0.02
N LEU A 140 16.26 -1.50 -0.48
CA LEU A 140 16.77 -2.65 -1.20
C LEU A 140 16.33 -2.59 -2.67
N THR A 141 17.20 -3.02 -3.56
CA THR A 141 16.84 -3.42 -4.92
C THR A 141 16.02 -4.71 -4.90
N LYS A 142 15.29 -4.98 -5.98
CA LYS A 142 14.57 -6.24 -6.15
C LYS A 142 15.45 -7.48 -6.03
N GLU A 143 16.69 -7.41 -6.54
CA GLU A 143 17.64 -8.51 -6.43
C GLU A 143 18.03 -8.77 -4.98
N GLU A 144 18.39 -7.72 -4.23
CA GLU A 144 18.69 -7.82 -2.80
C GLU A 144 17.49 -8.34 -1.99
N TYR A 145 16.28 -7.88 -2.32
CA TYR A 145 15.04 -8.32 -1.68
C TYR A 145 14.79 -9.82 -1.92
N GLU A 146 14.87 -10.30 -3.16
CA GLU A 146 14.63 -11.72 -3.47
C GLU A 146 15.73 -12.61 -2.86
N ASN A 147 17.00 -12.18 -2.88
CA ASN A 147 18.08 -12.91 -2.22
C ASN A 147 17.85 -13.04 -0.70
N LEU A 148 17.42 -11.96 -0.03
CA LEU A 148 17.09 -11.98 1.39
C LEU A 148 15.86 -12.84 1.68
N LYS A 149 14.88 -12.83 0.80
CA LYS A 149 13.65 -13.63 0.91
C LYS A 149 13.93 -15.12 0.77
N GLU A 150 14.73 -15.52 -0.22
CA GLU A 150 15.15 -16.91 -0.41
C GLU A 150 15.92 -17.41 0.81
N LYS A 151 16.92 -16.65 1.26
CA LYS A 151 17.69 -16.98 2.46
C LYS A 151 16.81 -17.09 3.71
N PHE A 152 15.88 -16.16 3.90
CA PHE A 152 14.94 -16.19 5.03
C PHE A 152 14.03 -17.42 5.01
N LEU A 153 13.52 -17.78 3.83
CA LEU A 153 12.71 -18.98 3.67
C LEU A 153 13.54 -20.23 3.98
N GLU A 154 14.73 -20.37 3.42
CA GLU A 154 15.59 -21.55 3.65
C GLU A 154 15.93 -21.75 5.13
N GLU A 155 16.29 -20.68 5.84
CA GLU A 155 16.67 -20.72 7.25
C GLU A 155 15.49 -21.10 8.16
N ASN A 156 14.27 -20.62 7.86
CA ASN A 156 13.13 -20.73 8.78
C ASN A 156 12.10 -21.80 8.37
N PHE A 157 12.18 -22.34 7.15
CA PHE A 157 11.13 -23.23 6.62
C PHE A 157 10.98 -24.53 7.41
N LYS A 158 12.09 -25.15 7.83
CA LYS A 158 12.05 -26.43 8.56
C LYS A 158 11.30 -26.29 9.89
N ASP A 159 11.62 -25.26 10.66
CA ASP A 159 11.05 -25.04 11.99
C ASP A 159 9.56 -24.69 11.91
N VAL A 160 9.18 -23.79 10.99
CA VAL A 160 7.77 -23.43 10.78
C VAL A 160 6.95 -24.60 10.24
N LEU A 161 7.53 -25.46 9.40
CA LEU A 161 6.83 -26.64 8.90
C LEU A 161 6.53 -27.65 10.01
N ILE A 162 7.47 -27.89 10.92
CA ILE A 162 7.26 -28.74 12.10
C ILE A 162 6.16 -28.15 12.97
N GLN A 163 6.19 -26.85 13.23
CA GLN A 163 5.19 -26.16 14.04
C GLN A 163 3.80 -26.22 13.40
N THR A 164 3.69 -25.92 12.10
CA THR A 164 2.43 -25.92 11.35
C THR A 164 1.81 -27.33 11.29
N LYS A 165 2.64 -28.38 11.20
CA LYS A 165 2.18 -29.78 11.21
C LYS A 165 1.62 -30.19 12.58
N LYS A 166 2.18 -29.67 13.68
CA LYS A 166 1.63 -29.88 15.03
C LYS A 166 0.30 -29.15 15.24
N GLU A 167 0.18 -27.93 14.72
CA GLU A 167 -1.05 -27.12 14.84
C GLU A 167 -2.19 -27.64 13.97
N TYR A 168 -1.89 -28.19 12.78
CA TYR A 168 -2.89 -28.69 11.83
C TYR A 168 -2.63 -30.15 11.41
N PRO A 169 -2.73 -31.13 12.33
CA PRO A 169 -2.36 -32.52 12.06
C PRO A 169 -3.25 -33.20 11.01
N CYS A 170 -4.49 -32.72 10.84
CA CYS A 170 -5.48 -33.32 9.93
C CYS A 170 -5.40 -32.77 8.49
N LYS A 171 -4.54 -31.79 8.20
CA LYS A 171 -4.43 -31.21 6.84
C LYS A 171 -3.47 -32.02 5.97
N SER A 172 -3.72 -32.01 4.66
CA SER A 172 -2.82 -32.65 3.70
C SER A 172 -1.44 -31.98 3.70
N GLU A 173 -0.40 -32.76 3.42
CA GLU A 173 0.98 -32.29 3.41
C GLU A 173 1.19 -31.10 2.45
N LYS A 174 0.53 -31.11 1.29
CA LYS A 174 0.54 -29.96 0.35
C LYS A 174 -0.04 -28.69 0.99
N SER A 175 -1.12 -28.82 1.76
CA SER A 175 -1.76 -27.68 2.43
C SER A 175 -0.91 -27.13 3.58
N ILE A 176 -0.25 -28.02 4.34
CA ILE A 176 0.66 -27.65 5.43
C ILE A 176 1.87 -26.89 4.88
N ASN A 177 2.48 -27.41 3.79
CA ASN A 177 3.60 -26.73 3.11
C ASN A 177 3.23 -25.32 2.64
N LYS A 178 2.05 -25.16 2.04
CA LYS A 178 1.56 -23.86 1.59
C LYS A 178 1.38 -22.90 2.77
N LEU A 179 0.69 -23.33 3.83
CA LEU A 179 0.46 -22.52 5.04
C LEU A 179 1.77 -22.08 5.69
N ALA A 180 2.75 -22.98 5.79
CA ALA A 180 4.07 -22.66 6.34
C ALA A 180 4.79 -21.57 5.51
N LYS A 181 4.74 -21.67 4.18
CA LYS A 181 5.31 -20.66 3.28
C LYS A 181 4.57 -19.32 3.39
N ASP A 182 3.25 -19.34 3.36
CA ASP A 182 2.43 -18.13 3.44
C ASP A 182 2.68 -17.39 4.76
N ASN A 183 2.78 -18.11 5.88
CA ASN A 183 3.11 -17.55 7.20
C ASN A 183 4.51 -16.92 7.25
N LEU A 184 5.51 -17.56 6.62
CA LEU A 184 6.86 -17.00 6.55
C LEU A 184 6.92 -15.76 5.66
N LEU A 185 6.23 -15.79 4.52
CA LEU A 185 6.14 -14.64 3.62
C LEU A 185 5.46 -13.46 4.31
N LEU A 186 4.40 -13.69 5.10
CA LEU A 186 3.78 -12.63 5.91
C LEU A 186 4.81 -12.01 6.88
N LYS A 187 5.54 -12.83 7.65
CA LYS A 187 6.58 -12.35 8.57
C LYS A 187 7.71 -11.60 7.86
N PHE A 188 8.09 -12.04 6.67
CA PHE A 188 9.11 -11.37 5.87
C PHE A 188 8.60 -10.02 5.36
N ASN A 189 7.38 -9.99 4.84
CA ASN A 189 6.75 -8.80 4.27
C ASN A 189 6.43 -7.73 5.33
N ASP A 190 6.23 -8.12 6.60
CA ASP A 190 6.13 -7.18 7.73
C ASP A 190 7.41 -6.33 7.89
N ARG A 191 8.57 -6.94 7.60
CA ARG A 191 9.86 -6.25 7.67
C ARG A 191 10.19 -5.53 6.36
N TYR A 192 10.04 -6.22 5.23
CA TYR A 192 10.43 -5.77 3.91
C TYR A 192 9.20 -5.61 3.02
N PHE A 193 8.86 -4.39 2.62
CA PHE A 193 7.69 -4.12 1.78
C PHE A 193 8.04 -3.21 0.62
N ASP A 194 7.13 -3.13 -0.35
CA ASP A 194 7.21 -2.16 -1.44
C ASP A 194 7.34 -0.76 -0.84
N ARG A 195 8.33 0.00 -1.30
CA ARG A 195 8.63 1.34 -0.80
C ARG A 195 7.40 2.25 -0.77
N PHE A 196 6.45 2.07 -1.69
CA PHE A 196 5.22 2.86 -1.75
C PHE A 196 4.14 2.41 -0.77
N GLN A 197 4.24 1.20 -0.19
CA GLN A 197 3.22 0.59 0.66
C GLN A 197 3.21 1.11 2.11
N LYS A 198 4.21 1.88 2.55
CA LYS A 198 4.31 2.29 3.97
C LYS A 198 3.78 3.70 4.26
N LEU A 199 2.67 3.76 5.01
CA LEU A 199 2.43 4.80 6.02
C LEU A 199 1.34 4.37 7.02
N ALA A 200 1.61 3.34 7.83
CA ALA A 200 1.02 3.19 9.17
C ALA A 200 1.84 2.18 9.98
N GLU A 201 2.55 2.68 10.99
CA GLU A 201 2.65 2.16 12.37
C GLU A 201 3.96 2.62 13.04
N LYS A 202 3.80 3.57 13.96
CA LYS A 202 4.41 3.58 15.30
C LYS A 202 3.58 4.50 16.19
N LEU A 203 2.46 3.99 16.68
CA LEU A 203 1.75 4.52 17.85
C LEU A 203 1.56 3.41 18.89
N HIS A 204 2.59 2.62 19.14
CA HIS A 204 2.76 1.90 20.41
C HIS A 204 4.26 1.70 20.67
N LYS A 205 4.87 2.72 21.27
CA LYS A 205 5.92 2.58 22.28
C LYS A 205 5.65 3.61 23.36
#